data_AF-A0A401Q8M4-F1
#
_entry.id   AF-A0A401Q8M4-F1
#
_cell.length_a   1.000
_cell.length_b   1.000
_cell.length_c   1.000
_cell.angle_alpha   90.00
_cell.angle_beta   90.00
_cell.angle_gamma   90.00
#
_symmetry.space_group_name_H-M   'P 1'
#
loop_
_entity.id
_entity.type
_entity.pdbx_description
1 polymer ?
#
loop_
_entity_poly.entity_id
_entity_poly.type
_entity_poly.pdbx_seq_one_letter_code
_entity_poly.pdbx_strand_id
1 'polypeptide(L)'
;SFLCYLISAQEWCRENFVNSRNMTMASHVRSQLREICAKFGVRLESSRSDTDNVRRCLACALFLNAAELQPDGTYATLDTRQHVAIHPSSVLFHCKPSYVLYNELLHTSKCYMRDLCVVDANWLYEAAPEYFDRKLKGVKS
;
A
#
# COMPACT_ATOMS: atom_id res chain seq x y z
N SER A 1 12.25 -25.87 20.93
CA SER A 1 10.80 -26.07 21.17
C SER A 1 10.11 -24.71 21.11
N PHE A 2 8.86 -24.62 20.64
CA PHE A 2 8.07 -23.42 20.30
C PHE A 2 8.26 -22.18 21.22
N LEU A 3 8.51 -22.40 22.51
CA LEU A 3 8.80 -21.37 23.49
C LEU A 3 10.06 -20.54 23.18
N CYS A 4 11.17 -21.16 22.74
CA CYS A 4 12.38 -20.45 22.35
C CYS A 4 12.16 -19.53 21.14
N TYR A 5 11.32 -19.94 20.19
CA TYR A 5 10.99 -19.13 19.01
C TYR A 5 10.14 -17.90 19.38
N LEU A 6 9.19 -18.07 20.30
CA LEU A 6 8.38 -16.97 20.82
C LEU A 6 9.20 -15.98 21.65
N ILE A 7 10.12 -16.47 22.48
CA ILE A 7 11.08 -15.64 23.23
C ILE A 7 11.97 -14.87 22.25
N SER A 8 12.52 -15.53 21.22
CA SER A 8 13.34 -14.85 20.21
C SER A 8 12.56 -13.82 19.39
N ALA A 9 11.27 -14.05 19.12
CA ALA A 9 10.43 -13.11 18.37
C ALA A 9 10.07 -11.87 19.20
N GLN A 10 9.80 -12.02 20.50
CA GLN A 10 9.57 -10.88 21.40
C GLN A 10 10.84 -10.06 21.61
N GLU A 11 11.99 -10.72 21.78
CA GLU A 11 13.28 -10.06 21.90
C GLU A 11 13.61 -9.26 20.62
N TRP A 12 13.46 -9.89 19.45
CA TRP A 12 13.66 -9.21 18.17
C TRP A 12 12.73 -8.00 18.03
N CYS A 13 11.45 -8.12 18.41
CA CYS A 13 10.52 -6.99 18.38
C CYS A 13 10.99 -5.84 19.29
N ARG A 14 11.50 -6.16 20.49
CA ARG A 14 12.04 -5.17 21.42
C ARG A 14 13.26 -4.46 20.85
N GLU A 15 14.23 -5.22 20.33
CA GLU A 15 15.46 -4.69 19.74
C GLU A 15 15.21 -3.82 18.50
N ASN A 16 14.14 -4.11 17.74
CA ASN A 16 13.79 -3.42 16.50
C ASN A 16 12.65 -2.39 16.67
N PHE A 17 12.26 -2.07 17.91
CA PHE A 17 11.19 -1.10 18.21
C PHE A 17 9.83 -1.45 17.54
N VAL A 18 9.56 -2.75 17.37
CA VAL A 18 8.31 -3.28 16.81
C VAL A 18 7.37 -3.69 17.94
N ASN A 19 6.07 -3.38 17.79
CA ASN A 19 5.07 -3.77 18.77
C ASN A 19 4.75 -5.28 18.67
N SER A 20 5.24 -6.05 19.64
CA SER A 20 5.07 -7.52 19.68
C SER A 20 3.61 -7.97 19.75
N ARG A 21 2.73 -7.19 20.39
CA ARG A 21 1.29 -7.47 20.46
C ARG A 21 0.65 -7.34 19.09
N ASN A 22 0.98 -6.29 18.34
CA ASN A 22 0.46 -6.08 16.99
C ASN A 22 0.97 -7.16 16.03
N MET A 23 2.23 -7.57 16.14
CA MET A 23 2.76 -8.68 15.33
C MET A 23 2.06 -10.01 15.62
N THR A 24 1.76 -10.29 16.89
CA THR A 24 1.00 -11.47 17.29
C THR A 24 -0.41 -11.43 16.68
N MET A 25 -1.08 -10.28 16.76
CA MET A 25 -2.39 -10.07 16.15
C MET A 25 -2.36 -10.26 14.63
N ALA A 26 -1.38 -9.69 13.94
CA ALA A 26 -1.20 -9.86 12.50
C ALA A 26 -1.02 -11.34 12.11
N SER A 27 -0.27 -12.11 12.90
CA SER A 27 -0.09 -13.55 12.71
C SER A 27 -1.41 -14.33 12.86
N HIS A 28 -2.23 -13.97 13.85
CA HIS A 28 -3.56 -14.58 14.03
C HIS A 28 -4.50 -14.25 12.87
N VAL A 29 -4.59 -12.98 12.46
CA VAL A 29 -5.42 -12.54 11.32
C VAL A 29 -4.99 -13.26 10.04
N ARG A 30 -3.68 -13.36 9.78
CA ARG A 30 -3.16 -14.11 8.63
C ARG A 30 -3.57 -15.59 8.68
N SER A 31 -3.54 -16.22 9.84
CA SER A 31 -3.94 -17.62 10.01
C SER A 31 -5.43 -17.81 9.69
N GLN A 32 -6.28 -16.92 10.18
CA GLN A 32 -7.72 -16.92 9.87
C GLN A 32 -7.99 -16.73 8.38
N LEU A 33 -7.35 -15.76 7.73
CA LEU A 33 -7.49 -15.54 6.29
C LEU A 33 -7.05 -16.77 5.48
N ARG A 34 -5.96 -17.43 5.88
CA ARG A 34 -5.49 -18.67 5.26
C ARG A 34 -6.52 -19.81 5.37
N GLU A 35 -7.16 -19.97 6.53
CA GLU A 35 -8.24 -20.95 6.70
C GLU A 35 -9.44 -20.65 5.81
N ILE A 36 -9.82 -19.37 5.69
CA ILE A 36 -10.91 -18.94 4.80
C ILE A 36 -10.55 -19.25 3.34
N CYS A 37 -9.35 -18.88 2.88
CA CYS A 37 -8.90 -19.21 1.53
C CYS A 37 -8.97 -20.71 1.25
N ALA A 38 -8.52 -21.55 2.19
CA ALA A 38 -8.59 -23.00 2.05
C ALA A 38 -10.04 -23.51 1.95
N LYS A 39 -10.96 -22.98 2.77
CA LYS A 39 -12.39 -23.33 2.72
C LYS A 39 -13.04 -23.01 1.36
N PHE A 40 -12.63 -21.90 0.74
CA PHE A 40 -13.14 -21.49 -0.58
C PHE A 40 -12.31 -22.02 -1.76
N GLY A 41 -11.33 -22.89 -1.51
CA GLY A 41 -10.49 -23.46 -2.58
C GLY A 41 -9.55 -22.45 -3.24
N VAL A 42 -9.30 -21.30 -2.61
CA VAL A 42 -8.33 -20.31 -3.09
C VAL A 42 -6.91 -20.85 -2.86
N ARG A 43 -6.18 -21.06 -3.95
CA ARG A 43 -4.79 -21.52 -3.91
C ARG A 43 -3.89 -20.46 -3.29
N LEU A 44 -3.12 -20.84 -2.28
CA LEU A 44 -2.13 -19.96 -1.67
C LEU A 44 -0.81 -20.09 -2.40
N GLU A 45 -0.45 -19.04 -3.13
CA GLU A 45 0.82 -18.91 -3.84
C GLU A 45 1.63 -17.74 -3.27
N SER A 46 2.95 -17.82 -3.41
CA SER A 46 3.85 -16.76 -2.98
C SER A 46 4.50 -16.13 -4.20
N SER A 47 4.53 -14.80 -4.24
CA SER A 47 5.32 -14.04 -5.22
C SER A 47 6.83 -14.11 -4.95
N ARG A 48 7.27 -14.80 -3.90
CA ARG A 48 8.67 -14.94 -3.47
C ARG A 48 9.33 -13.57 -3.30
N SER A 49 10.34 -13.25 -4.11
CA SER A 49 11.05 -11.98 -4.10
C SER A 49 10.44 -10.93 -5.02
N ASP A 50 9.45 -11.30 -5.84
CA ASP A 50 8.80 -10.38 -6.77
C ASP A 50 7.77 -9.54 -6.00
N THR A 51 8.11 -8.27 -5.79
CA THR A 51 7.24 -7.29 -5.15
C THR A 51 6.28 -6.63 -6.14
N ASP A 52 6.47 -6.79 -7.45
CA ASP A 52 5.60 -6.20 -8.46
C ASP A 52 4.24 -6.87 -8.45
N ASN A 53 4.17 -8.19 -8.31
CA ASN A 53 2.89 -8.91 -8.24
C ASN A 53 2.04 -8.45 -7.03
N VAL A 54 2.69 -8.17 -5.90
CA VAL A 54 2.02 -7.63 -4.72
C VAL A 54 1.51 -6.22 -5.00
N ARG A 55 2.34 -5.37 -5.61
CA ARG A 55 1.98 -3.98 -5.93
C ARG A 55 0.92 -3.87 -7.03
N ARG A 56 0.91 -4.77 -8.02
CA ARG A 56 -0.16 -4.89 -9.03
C ARG A 56 -1.47 -5.29 -8.37
N CYS A 57 -1.45 -6.26 -7.45
CA CYS A 57 -2.64 -6.62 -6.67
C CYS A 57 -3.17 -5.42 -5.86
N LEU A 58 -2.28 -4.65 -5.22
CA LEU A 58 -2.64 -3.41 -4.54
C LEU A 58 -3.20 -2.36 -5.51
N ALA A 59 -2.63 -2.22 -6.71
CA ALA A 59 -3.16 -1.32 -7.73
C ALA A 59 -4.61 -1.68 -8.12
N CYS A 60 -4.90 -2.96 -8.31
CA CYS A 60 -6.27 -3.43 -8.55
C CYS A 60 -7.23 -3.07 -7.41
N ALA A 61 -6.77 -3.18 -6.16
CA ALA A 61 -7.60 -2.90 -4.99
C ALA A 61 -7.74 -1.40 -4.67
N LEU A 62 -6.73 -0.59 -5.01
CA LEU A 62 -6.55 0.77 -4.50
C LEU A 62 -6.36 1.81 -5.62
N PHE A 63 -6.73 1.53 -6.87
CA PHE A 63 -6.52 2.46 -7.99
C PHE A 63 -7.13 3.86 -7.79
N LEU A 64 -8.20 3.97 -6.98
CA LEU A 64 -8.79 5.26 -6.59
C LEU A 64 -7.91 6.04 -5.59
N ASN A 65 -7.09 5.32 -4.83
CA ASN A 65 -6.16 5.86 -3.84
C ASN A 65 -4.75 5.96 -4.41
N ALA A 66 -4.65 6.55 -5.61
CA ALA A 66 -3.39 6.82 -6.27
C ALA A 66 -3.09 8.32 -6.27
N ALA A 67 -1.82 8.68 -6.19
CA ALA A 67 -1.35 10.06 -6.31
C ALA A 67 -0.12 10.16 -7.20
N GLU A 68 0.04 11.31 -7.84
CA GLU A 68 1.09 11.63 -8.80
C GLU A 68 1.90 12.84 -8.34
N LEU A 69 3.23 12.73 -8.47
CA LEU A 69 4.15 13.83 -8.30
C LEU A 69 3.98 14.83 -9.44
N GLN A 70 3.66 16.07 -9.09
CA GLN A 70 3.46 17.17 -10.02
C GLN A 70 4.79 17.88 -10.35
N PRO A 71 4.87 18.64 -11.46
CA PRO A 71 6.09 19.37 -11.87
C PRO A 71 6.60 20.37 -10.83
N ASP A 72 5.72 20.91 -10.00
CA ASP A 72 6.06 21.83 -8.91
C ASP A 72 6.62 21.12 -7.65
N GLY A 73 6.69 19.78 -7.68
CA GLY A 73 7.18 18.95 -6.60
C GLY A 73 6.13 18.62 -5.53
N THR A 74 4.88 19.00 -5.70
CA THR A 74 3.74 18.59 -4.85
C THR A 74 3.13 17.27 -5.34
N TYR A 75 2.28 16.64 -4.53
CA TYR A 75 1.48 15.50 -4.99
C TYR A 75 0.02 15.91 -5.16
N ALA A 76 -0.62 15.33 -6.16
CA ALA A 76 -2.06 15.40 -6.36
C ALA A 76 -2.65 14.00 -6.50
N THR A 77 -3.82 13.76 -5.89
CA THR A 77 -4.55 12.50 -6.08
C THR A 77 -4.99 12.37 -7.54
N LEU A 78 -5.00 11.14 -8.08
CA LEU A 78 -5.43 10.90 -9.46
C LEU A 78 -6.95 11.06 -9.63
N ASP A 79 -7.73 10.69 -8.61
CA ASP A 79 -9.18 10.80 -8.69
C ASP A 79 -9.66 12.26 -8.60
N THR A 80 -9.37 12.93 -7.49
CA THR A 80 -9.96 14.24 -7.18
C THR A 80 -9.03 15.41 -7.48
N ARG A 81 -7.78 15.16 -7.88
CA ARG A 81 -6.71 16.19 -8.02
C ARG A 81 -6.52 16.99 -6.73
N GLN A 82 -6.82 16.38 -5.58
CA GLN A 82 -6.61 16.97 -4.27
C GLN A 82 -5.11 17.05 -3.97
N HIS A 83 -4.64 18.21 -3.52
CA HIS A 83 -3.27 18.36 -3.04
C HIS A 83 -3.03 17.55 -1.77
N VAL A 84 -2.00 16.71 -1.82
CA VAL A 84 -1.60 15.81 -0.73
C VAL A 84 -0.08 15.80 -0.59
N ALA A 85 0.41 15.29 0.53
CA ALA A 85 1.84 15.13 0.78
C ALA A 85 2.15 13.74 1.36
N ILE A 86 3.33 13.21 1.10
CA ILE A 86 3.81 12.01 1.79
C ILE A 86 3.99 12.36 3.28
N HIS A 87 3.47 11.52 4.17
CA HIS A 87 3.66 11.73 5.61
C HIS A 87 5.15 11.64 6.00
N PRO A 88 5.68 12.51 6.88
CA PRO A 88 7.11 12.53 7.24
C PRO A 88 7.66 11.25 7.85
N SER A 89 6.80 10.40 8.44
CA SER A 89 7.22 9.11 8.99
C SER A 89 7.42 8.02 7.94
N SER A 90 7.06 8.26 6.69
CA SER A 90 7.21 7.28 5.62
C SER A 90 8.65 7.21 5.14
N VAL A 91 9.13 6.01 4.84
CA VAL A 91 10.43 5.79 4.18
C VAL A 91 10.50 6.44 2.79
N LEU A 92 9.36 6.75 2.17
CA LEU A 92 9.29 7.40 0.86
C LEU A 92 9.31 8.93 0.90
N PHE A 93 9.33 9.54 2.10
CA PHE A 93 9.21 11.00 2.27
C PHE A 93 10.23 11.79 1.43
N HIS A 94 11.45 11.27 1.28
CA HIS A 94 12.52 11.91 0.51
C HIS A 94 12.76 11.30 -0.88
N CYS A 95 12.11 10.19 -1.22
CA CYS A 95 12.35 9.47 -2.48
C CYS A 95 11.66 10.10 -3.69
N LYS A 96 10.57 10.86 -3.46
CA LYS A 96 9.75 11.51 -4.49
C LYS A 96 9.44 10.62 -5.73
N PRO A 97 8.86 9.42 -5.55
CA PRO A 97 8.43 8.57 -6.67
C PRO A 97 7.34 9.24 -7.54
N SER A 98 7.33 8.97 -8.84
CA SER A 98 6.36 9.58 -9.77
C SER A 98 4.91 9.25 -9.43
N TYR A 99 4.62 8.00 -9.03
CA TYR A 99 3.29 7.56 -8.63
C TYR A 99 3.35 6.72 -7.36
N VAL A 100 2.36 6.92 -6.50
CA VAL A 100 2.19 6.14 -5.27
C VAL A 100 0.75 5.69 -5.11
N LEU A 101 0.58 4.52 -4.50
CA LEU A 101 -0.66 4.12 -3.85
C LEU A 101 -0.61 4.50 -2.38
N TYR A 102 -1.75 4.84 -1.80
CA TYR A 102 -1.89 5.09 -0.37
C TYR A 102 -3.09 4.35 0.22
N ASN A 103 -3.01 4.01 1.50
CA ASN A 103 -4.14 3.40 2.21
C ASN A 103 -5.12 4.47 2.72
N GLU A 104 -4.61 5.57 3.28
CA GLU A 104 -5.44 6.58 3.94
C GLU A 104 -4.89 8.00 3.80
N LEU A 105 -5.79 8.98 3.98
CA LEU A 105 -5.49 10.41 4.05
C LEU A 105 -5.70 10.94 5.46
N LEU A 106 -4.61 11.37 6.11
CA LEU A 106 -4.64 12.05 7.39
C LEU A 106 -4.80 13.56 7.19
N HIS A 107 -5.94 14.09 7.64
CA HIS A 107 -6.24 15.52 7.55
C HIS A 107 -5.77 16.24 8.83
N THR A 108 -4.78 17.11 8.69
CA THR A 108 -4.27 17.98 9.76
C THR A 108 -4.18 19.43 9.25
N SER A 109 -3.08 20.14 9.51
CA SER A 109 -2.74 21.39 8.81
C SER A 109 -2.42 21.16 7.33
N LYS A 110 -1.95 19.96 6.98
CA LYS A 110 -1.82 19.46 5.61
C LYS A 110 -2.51 18.10 5.49
N CYS A 111 -2.92 17.74 4.28
CA CYS A 111 -3.44 16.40 3.99
C CYS A 111 -2.26 15.47 3.67
N TYR A 112 -2.04 14.48 4.53
CA TYR A 112 -0.93 13.53 4.39
C TYR A 112 -1.40 12.15 3.99
N MET A 113 -0.74 11.54 3.01
CA MET A 113 -0.92 10.14 2.66
C MET A 113 -0.13 9.26 3.63
N ARG A 114 -0.74 8.17 4.13
CA ARG A 114 -0.08 7.12 4.94
C ARG A 114 -0.21 5.74 4.31
N ASP A 115 0.68 4.85 4.75
CA ASP A 115 0.85 3.46 4.27
C ASP A 115 0.92 3.39 2.74
N LEU A 116 2.10 3.73 2.23
CA LEU A 116 2.33 4.02 0.82
C LEU A 116 3.18 2.94 0.16
N CYS A 117 2.99 2.74 -1.14
CA CYS A 117 3.97 2.06 -1.97
C CYS A 117 4.09 2.73 -3.34
N VAL A 118 5.26 2.57 -3.97
CA VAL A 118 5.49 3.02 -5.35
C VAL A 118 4.70 2.14 -6.30
N VAL A 119 4.02 2.73 -7.27
CA VAL A 119 3.24 2.01 -8.28
C VAL A 119 3.63 2.50 -9.68
N ASP A 120 3.52 1.64 -10.68
CA ASP A 120 3.64 2.05 -12.09
C ASP A 120 2.29 2.55 -12.61
N ALA A 121 2.29 3.61 -13.41
CA ALA A 121 1.07 4.16 -14.01
C ALA A 121 0.35 3.16 -14.91
N ASN A 122 1.09 2.29 -15.62
CA ASN A 122 0.50 1.26 -16.47
C ASN A 122 -0.30 0.25 -15.65
N TRP A 123 0.16 -0.12 -14.46
CA TRP A 123 -0.56 -1.07 -13.61
C TRP A 123 -1.88 -0.49 -13.09
N LEU A 124 -1.93 0.83 -12.84
CA LEU A 124 -3.18 1.52 -12.51
C LEU A 124 -4.14 1.50 -13.69
N TYR A 125 -3.64 1.78 -14.90
CA TYR A 125 -4.45 1.71 -16.11
C TYR A 125 -4.98 0.29 -16.37
N GLU A 126 -4.14 -0.72 -16.27
CA GLU A 126 -4.51 -2.14 -16.40
C GLU A 126 -5.55 -2.56 -15.35
N ALA A 127 -5.43 -2.05 -14.12
CA ALA A 127 -6.36 -2.33 -13.03
C ALA A 127 -7.77 -1.78 -13.28
N ALA A 128 -7.89 -0.60 -13.89
CA ALA A 128 -9.19 0.04 -14.13
C ALA A 128 -9.22 0.88 -15.44
N PRO A 129 -9.15 0.25 -16.63
CA PRO A 129 -9.00 0.97 -17.90
C PRO A 129 -10.14 1.95 -18.15
N GLU A 130 -11.39 1.52 -17.91
CA GLU A 130 -12.58 2.34 -18.14
C GLU A 130 -12.60 3.61 -17.28
N TYR A 131 -12.09 3.52 -16.06
CA TYR A 131 -12.03 4.64 -15.13
C TYR A 131 -11.04 5.70 -15.63
N PHE A 132 -9.82 5.27 -15.98
CA PHE A 132 -8.78 6.17 -16.45
C PHE A 132 -9.07 6.73 -17.86
N ASP A 133 -9.68 5.96 -18.74
CA ASP A 133 -10.14 6.44 -20.06
C ASP A 133 -11.14 7.60 -19.94
N ARG A 134 -12.10 7.50 -19.02
CA ARG A 134 -13.07 8.59 -18.78
C ARG A 134 -12.40 9.85 -18.26
N LYS A 135 -11.46 9.72 -17.34
CA LYS A 135 -10.69 10.85 -16.80
C LYS A 135 -9.83 11.51 -17.88
N LEU A 136 -9.13 10.74 -18.71
CA LEU A 136 -8.33 11.27 -19.82
C LEU A 136 -9.18 11.97 -20.88
N LYS A 137 -10.39 11.47 -21.16
CA LYS A 137 -11.33 12.10 -22.10
C LYS A 137 -11.92 13.41 -21.55
N GLY A 138 -12.19 13.47 -20.24
CA GLY A 138 -12.69 14.68 -19.57
C GLY A 138 -11.69 15.84 -19.51
N VAL A 139 -10.39 15.60 -19.70
CA VAL A 139 -9.34 16.63 -19.75
C VAL A 139 -9.26 17.30 -21.15
N LYS A 140 -9.90 16.72 -22.18
CA LYS A 140 -9.87 17.21 -23.56
C LYS A 140 -11.12 17.99 -23.99
N SER A 141 -12.00 18.35 -23.06
CA SER A 141 -13.19 19.16 -23.32
C SER A 141 -13.21 20.41 -22.45
#